data_AF-A0A4Y9XNR8-F1
#
_entry.id   AF-A0A4Y9XNR8-F1
#
_cell.length_a   1.000
_cell.length_b   1.000
_cell.length_c   1.000
_cell.angle_alpha   90.00
_cell.angle_beta   90.00
_cell.angle_gamma   90.00
#
_symmetry.space_group_name_H-M   'P 1'
#
loop_
_entity.id
_entity.type
_entity.pdbx_description
1 polymer ?
#
loop_
_entity_poly.entity_id
_entity_poly.type
_entity_poly.pdbx_seq_one_letter_code
_entity_poly.pdbx_strand_id
1 'polypeptide(L)'
;MHEGKLELITWEYTDPESGDRMGWGNVLIEEADDLKRKFEVDCKGKKSLFFKKWPQGFRWTCCGMDGGVNYGCDHHGTGSKPCTCDFCRMGRPLPDSIYKEKTGPRMGLRLPRGPDPRSFNPVLAAQAAQGRSMFGLEM
;
A
#
# COMPACT_ATOMS: atom_id res chain seq x y z
N MET A 1 -12.12 11.97 -1.76
CA MET A 1 -11.08 12.78 -1.09
C MET A 1 -9.83 11.93 -1.02
N HIS A 2 -8.71 12.40 -1.58
CA HIS A 2 -7.52 11.56 -1.78
C HIS A 2 -6.35 12.03 -0.92
N GLU A 3 -6.21 11.42 0.26
CA GLU A 3 -5.23 11.75 1.31
C GLU A 3 -4.58 10.49 1.86
N GLY A 4 -3.63 9.93 1.12
CA GLY A 4 -2.91 8.72 1.53
C GLY A 4 -1.72 9.03 2.41
N LYS A 5 -1.55 8.23 3.47
CA LYS A 5 -0.32 8.10 4.23
C LYS A 5 0.07 6.64 4.38
N LEU A 6 1.35 6.40 4.58
CA LEU A 6 1.86 5.09 4.90
C LEU A 6 1.54 4.76 6.36
N GLU A 7 0.95 3.60 6.61
CA GLU A 7 0.55 3.14 7.93
C GLU A 7 1.03 1.71 8.17
N LEU A 8 1.65 1.46 9.31
CA LEU A 8 2.08 0.11 9.70
C LEU A 8 0.86 -0.73 10.07
N ILE A 9 0.79 -1.96 9.56
CA ILE A 9 -0.27 -2.92 9.87
C ILE A 9 0.04 -3.53 11.24
N THR A 10 -0.86 -3.35 12.20
CA THR A 10 -0.68 -3.82 13.60
C THR A 10 -1.87 -4.61 14.13
N TRP A 11 -2.81 -4.97 13.26
CA TRP A 11 -4.00 -5.74 13.60
C TRP A 11 -3.91 -7.16 13.05
N GLU A 12 -4.69 -8.05 13.65
CA GLU A 12 -4.87 -9.40 13.14
C GLU A 12 -6.00 -9.44 12.12
N TYR A 13 -5.90 -10.36 11.17
CA TYR A 13 -6.96 -10.66 10.22
C TYR A 13 -6.83 -12.10 9.72
N THR A 14 -7.89 -12.63 9.12
CA THR A 14 -7.83 -13.88 8.36
C THR A 14 -7.80 -13.53 6.89
N ASP A 15 -6.77 -13.99 6.20
CA ASP A 15 -6.68 -13.79 4.76
C ASP A 15 -7.86 -14.48 4.07
N PRO A 16 -8.68 -13.76 3.28
CA PRO A 16 -9.89 -14.34 2.70
C PRO A 16 -9.59 -15.31 1.55
N GLU A 17 -8.38 -15.29 0.98
CA GLU A 17 -7.97 -16.14 -0.12
C GLU A 17 -7.31 -17.43 0.40
N SER A 18 -6.34 -17.31 1.31
CA SER A 18 -5.64 -18.49 1.85
C SER A 18 -6.31 -19.09 3.09
N GLY A 19 -7.10 -18.30 3.83
CA GLY A 19 -7.65 -18.70 5.13
C GLY A 19 -6.67 -18.59 6.29
N ASP A 20 -5.44 -18.12 6.04
CA ASP A 20 -4.40 -18.03 7.07
C ASP A 20 -4.67 -16.88 8.05
N ARG A 21 -4.27 -17.08 9.30
CA ARG A 21 -4.27 -16.01 10.29
C ARG A 21 -3.03 -15.16 10.10
N MET A 22 -3.25 -13.87 9.89
CA MET A 22 -2.23 -12.87 9.65
C MET A 22 -2.21 -11.86 10.81
N GLY A 23 -1.07 -11.21 11.03
CA GLY A 23 -0.85 -10.34 12.17
C GLY A 23 0.06 -9.14 11.88
N TRP A 24 0.78 -8.74 12.92
CA TRP A 24 1.63 -7.56 12.92
C TRP A 24 2.62 -7.57 11.75
N GLY A 25 2.69 -6.47 10.98
CA GLY A 25 3.56 -6.37 9.82
C GLY A 25 3.13 -7.24 8.63
N ASN A 26 1.84 -7.61 8.56
CA ASN A 26 1.24 -8.32 7.43
C ASN A 26 1.91 -9.68 7.14
N VAL A 27 2.19 -10.42 8.20
CA VAL A 27 2.84 -11.73 8.18
C VAL A 27 1.94 -12.77 8.88
N LEU A 28 2.23 -14.06 8.72
CA LEU A 28 1.53 -15.13 9.44
C LEU A 28 1.56 -14.87 10.95
N ILE A 29 0.49 -15.22 11.66
CA ILE A 29 0.32 -14.88 13.08
C ILE A 29 1.44 -15.47 13.94
N GLU A 30 1.94 -16.66 13.59
CA GLU A 30 3.06 -17.33 14.23
C GLU A 30 4.41 -16.61 14.04
N GLU A 31 4.56 -15.79 13.00
CA GLU A 31 5.78 -15.02 12.70
C GLU A 31 5.70 -13.57 13.21
N ALA A 32 4.53 -13.12 13.68
CA ALA A 32 4.26 -11.73 14.03
C ALA A 32 5.17 -11.20 15.15
N ASP A 33 5.42 -12.01 16.19
CA ASP A 33 6.27 -11.64 17.32
C ASP A 33 7.74 -11.48 16.92
N ASP A 34 8.23 -12.38 16.07
CA ASP A 34 9.59 -12.32 15.53
C ASP A 34 9.78 -11.09 14.64
N LEU A 35 8.80 -10.78 13.80
CA LEU A 35 8.84 -9.61 12.94
C LEU A 35 8.77 -8.31 13.77
N LYS A 36 7.96 -8.28 14.82
CA LYS A 36 7.89 -7.16 15.76
C LYS A 36 9.23 -6.96 16.49
N ARG A 37 9.90 -8.04 16.91
CA ARG A 37 11.24 -7.98 17.49
C ARG A 37 12.27 -7.40 16.53
N LYS A 38 12.24 -7.79 15.24
CA LYS A 38 13.11 -7.20 14.20
C LYS A 38 12.86 -5.69 14.05
N PHE A 39 11.63 -5.23 14.18
CA PHE A 39 11.33 -3.81 14.18
C PHE A 39 11.90 -3.07 15.39
N GLU A 40 11.74 -3.63 16.59
CA GLU A 40 12.21 -3.03 17.83
C GLU A 40 13.74 -3.02 17.93
N VAL A 41 14.39 -4.13 17.57
CA VAL A 41 15.83 -4.32 17.72
C VAL A 41 16.60 -3.83 16.49
N ASP A 42 16.37 -4.43 15.32
CA ASP A 42 17.19 -4.16 14.14
C ASP A 42 16.86 -2.80 13.51
N CYS A 43 15.59 -2.41 13.56
CA CYS A 43 15.14 -1.12 13.04
C CYS A 43 15.10 -0.02 14.11
N LYS A 44 15.36 -0.35 15.39
CA LYS A 44 15.32 0.59 16.53
C LYS A 44 14.00 1.36 16.61
N GLY A 45 12.89 0.69 16.29
CA GLY A 45 11.55 1.29 16.20
C GLY A 45 11.36 2.30 15.06
N LYS A 46 12.32 2.47 14.15
CA LYS A 46 12.25 3.44 13.05
C LYS A 46 11.44 2.87 11.90
N LYS A 47 10.21 3.37 11.72
CA LYS A 47 9.30 2.98 10.62
C LYS A 47 9.94 3.12 9.23
N SER A 48 10.75 4.14 9.00
CA SER A 48 11.43 4.34 7.70
C SER A 48 12.49 3.27 7.40
N LEU A 49 13.19 2.77 8.42
CA LEU A 49 14.12 1.64 8.24
C LEU A 49 13.38 0.33 8.05
N PHE A 50 12.29 0.15 8.80
CA PHE A 50 11.46 -1.04 8.68
C PHE A 50 10.80 -1.14 7.32
N PHE A 51 10.25 -0.03 6.80
CA PHE A 51 9.66 0.02 5.45
C PHE A 51 10.68 -0.34 4.37
N LYS A 52 11.94 0.11 4.48
CA LYS A 52 13.00 -0.27 3.54
C LYS A 52 13.30 -1.78 3.52
N LYS A 53 13.05 -2.49 4.64
CA LYS A 53 13.31 -3.94 4.77
C LYS A 53 12.06 -4.79 4.53
N TRP A 54 10.88 -4.28 4.87
CA TRP A 54 9.62 -5.01 4.89
C TRP A 54 8.45 -4.09 4.49
N PRO A 55 8.41 -3.64 3.22
CA PRO A 55 7.42 -2.68 2.77
C PRO A 55 5.97 -3.20 2.83
N GLN A 56 5.76 -4.50 2.64
CA GLN A 56 4.45 -5.16 2.70
C GLN A 56 3.82 -5.13 4.10
N GLY A 57 4.61 -4.85 5.16
CA GLY A 57 4.07 -4.65 6.50
C GLY A 57 3.32 -3.32 6.68
N PHE A 58 3.35 -2.46 5.68
CA PHE A 58 2.64 -1.19 5.67
C PHE A 58 1.50 -1.21 4.67
N ARG A 59 0.57 -0.27 4.83
CA ARG A 59 -0.48 0.04 3.86
C ARG A 59 -0.50 1.51 3.48
N TRP A 60 -1.00 1.80 2.29
CA TRP A 60 -1.39 3.13 1.88
C TRP A 60 -2.87 3.40 2.21
N THR A 61 -3.15 4.37 3.08
CA THR A 61 -4.54 4.63 3.53
C THR A 61 -5.48 5.16 2.44
N CYS A 62 -4.96 5.67 1.32
CA CYS A 62 -5.78 6.17 0.21
C CYS A 62 -6.39 5.07 -0.65
N CYS A 63 -5.72 3.93 -0.78
CA CYS A 63 -6.11 2.85 -1.68
C CYS A 63 -6.24 1.49 -0.99
N GLY A 64 -5.71 1.36 0.24
CA GLY A 64 -5.71 0.11 0.99
C GLY A 64 -4.80 -0.95 0.36
N MET A 65 -3.79 -0.54 -0.40
CA MET A 65 -2.74 -1.44 -0.88
C MET A 65 -1.64 -1.56 0.16
N ASP A 66 -0.94 -2.70 0.21
CA ASP A 66 0.28 -2.79 0.99
C ASP A 66 1.39 -1.91 0.40
N GLY A 67 2.45 -1.67 1.18
CA GLY A 67 3.55 -0.80 0.78
C GLY A 67 4.53 -1.43 -0.21
N GLY A 68 4.43 -2.74 -0.46
CA GLY A 68 5.29 -3.49 -1.37
C GLY A 68 4.78 -3.53 -2.81
N VAL A 69 3.51 -3.22 -3.07
CA VAL A 69 2.99 -3.20 -4.44
C VAL A 69 3.62 -2.09 -5.29
N ASN A 70 3.66 -2.31 -6.60
CA ASN A 70 4.25 -1.38 -7.56
C ASN A 70 3.22 -0.54 -8.36
N TYR A 71 1.96 -0.55 -7.94
CA TYR A 71 0.86 0.22 -8.52
C TYR A 71 0.07 0.93 -7.43
N GLY A 72 -0.77 1.90 -7.80
CA GLY A 72 -1.53 2.67 -6.82
C GLY A 72 -2.71 3.38 -7.41
N CYS A 73 -3.25 4.34 -6.68
CA CYS A 73 -4.43 5.07 -7.09
C CYS A 73 -4.06 6.20 -8.04
N ASP A 74 -4.75 6.29 -9.17
CA ASP A 74 -4.63 7.38 -10.16
C ASP A 74 -5.40 8.65 -9.75
N HIS A 75 -6.01 8.68 -8.56
CA HIS A 75 -6.76 9.84 -8.09
C HIS A 75 -5.79 10.92 -7.60
N HIS A 76 -5.45 11.86 -8.47
CA HIS A 76 -4.70 13.04 -8.08
C HIS A 76 -5.64 14.08 -7.45
N GLY A 77 -5.44 14.40 -6.17
CA GLY A 77 -5.79 15.69 -5.59
C GLY A 77 -7.26 16.15 -5.64
N THR A 78 -8.03 15.80 -4.60
CA THR A 78 -9.14 16.65 -4.07
C THR A 78 -9.18 16.63 -2.54
N GLY A 79 -8.06 16.23 -1.91
CA GLY A 79 -7.90 16.22 -0.45
C GLY A 79 -7.63 17.61 0.11
N SER A 80 -7.99 17.81 1.38
CA SER A 80 -7.48 18.90 2.22
C SER A 80 -5.95 18.87 2.38
N LYS A 81 -5.32 17.69 2.15
CA LYS A 81 -3.87 17.50 2.18
C LYS A 81 -3.36 16.75 0.93
N PRO A 82 -2.11 16.97 0.52
CA PRO A 82 -1.49 16.17 -0.53
C PRO A 82 -1.39 14.71 -0.12
N CYS A 83 -1.70 13.80 -1.05
CA CYS A 83 -1.41 12.38 -0.87
C CYS A 83 0.10 12.14 -0.92
N THR A 84 0.58 11.28 -0.01
CA THR A 84 1.99 10.90 0.08
C THR A 84 2.29 9.51 -0.49
N CYS A 85 1.28 8.84 -1.06
CA CYS A 85 1.46 7.57 -1.73
C CYS A 85 2.34 7.73 -2.98
N ASP A 86 3.44 7.01 -3.01
CA ASP A 86 4.41 7.04 -4.11
C ASP A 86 3.76 6.74 -5.47
N PHE A 87 2.74 5.87 -5.45
CA PHE A 87 2.03 5.41 -6.64
C PHE A 87 0.92 6.36 -7.08
N CYS A 88 0.44 7.24 -6.19
CA CYS A 88 -0.48 8.30 -6.57
C CYS A 88 0.18 9.41 -7.35
N ARG A 89 1.52 9.40 -7.48
CA ARG A 89 2.23 10.27 -8.42
C ARG A 89 2.37 9.66 -9.81
N MET A 90 2.12 8.36 -9.94
CA MET A 90 2.44 7.60 -11.14
C MET A 90 1.25 7.36 -12.07
N GLY A 91 0.02 7.69 -11.67
CA GLY A 91 -1.14 7.71 -12.57
C GLY A 91 -1.57 6.36 -13.14
N ARG A 92 -1.11 5.24 -12.56
CA ARG A 92 -1.59 3.89 -12.93
C ARG A 92 -2.91 3.64 -12.18
N PRO A 93 -3.95 3.09 -12.83
CA PRO A 93 -5.20 2.78 -12.14
C PRO A 93 -5.02 1.52 -11.30
N LEU A 94 -5.76 1.43 -10.18
CA LEU A 94 -5.84 0.20 -9.41
C LEU A 94 -6.65 -0.84 -10.20
N PRO A 95 -6.26 -2.12 -10.23
CA PRO A 95 -7.10 -3.16 -10.81
C PRO A 95 -8.44 -3.29 -10.08
N ASP A 96 -9.48 -3.65 -10.82
CA ASP A 96 -10.85 -3.78 -10.31
C ASP A 96 -11.00 -4.81 -9.18
N SER A 97 -10.11 -5.81 -9.12
CA SER A 97 -10.13 -6.88 -8.10
C SER A 97 -10.03 -6.32 -6.68
N ILE A 98 -9.22 -5.29 -6.48
CA ILE A 98 -8.92 -4.67 -5.19
C ILE A 98 -10.17 -4.13 -4.48
N TYR A 99 -11.21 -3.75 -5.23
CA TYR A 99 -12.43 -3.19 -4.63
C TYR A 99 -13.30 -4.22 -3.92
N LYS A 100 -13.13 -5.50 -4.27
CA LYS A 100 -13.86 -6.60 -3.65
C LYS A 100 -13.01 -7.36 -2.65
N GLU A 101 -11.69 -7.14 -2.67
CA GLU A 101 -10.74 -7.77 -1.76
C GLU A 101 -10.97 -7.31 -0.31
N LYS A 102 -10.97 -8.30 0.60
CA LYS A 102 -11.05 -8.10 2.06
C LYS A 102 -9.70 -8.44 2.69
N THR A 103 -8.64 -7.80 2.21
CA THR A 103 -7.27 -8.05 2.67
C THR A 103 -6.96 -7.22 3.92
N GLY A 104 -5.96 -7.66 4.69
CA GLY A 104 -5.48 -6.97 5.89
C GLY A 104 -5.22 -5.48 5.69
N PRO A 105 -4.53 -5.04 4.62
CA PRO A 105 -4.32 -3.63 4.30
C PRO A 105 -5.61 -2.80 4.21
N ARG A 106 -6.76 -3.39 3.87
CA ARG A 106 -8.04 -2.65 3.69
C ARG A 106 -8.86 -2.54 4.98
N MET A 107 -8.51 -3.27 6.05
CA MET A 107 -9.31 -3.29 7.27
C MET A 107 -9.50 -1.90 7.90
N GLY A 108 -10.74 -1.53 8.19
CA GLY A 108 -11.07 -0.24 8.81
C GLY A 108 -11.00 0.96 7.87
N LEU A 109 -10.60 0.78 6.60
CA LEU A 109 -10.67 1.85 5.60
C LEU A 109 -12.09 1.91 4.99
N ARG A 110 -12.61 3.13 4.82
CA ARG A 110 -13.85 3.39 4.09
C ARG A 110 -13.52 3.95 2.71
N LEU A 111 -13.12 3.06 1.81
CA LEU A 111 -12.71 3.44 0.46
C LEU A 111 -13.95 3.42 -0.47
N PRO A 112 -14.22 4.50 -1.23
CA PRO A 112 -15.24 4.48 -2.28
C PRO A 112 -14.88 3.44 -3.36
N ARG A 113 -15.89 3.00 -4.14
CA ARG A 113 -15.70 2.10 -5.28
C ARG A 113 -14.73 2.69 -6.30
N GLY A 114 -13.83 1.86 -6.79
CA GLY A 114 -12.98 2.11 -7.96
C GLY A 114 -11.95 3.22 -7.78
N PRO A 115 -10.89 3.28 -8.59
CA PRO A 115 -10.51 4.56 -9.11
C PRO A 115 -11.69 5.00 -9.98
N ASP A 116 -11.91 6.30 -10.13
CA ASP A 116 -12.83 6.71 -11.16
C ASP A 116 -12.21 6.25 -12.50
N PRO A 117 -12.89 5.50 -13.38
CA PRO A 117 -12.31 5.15 -14.68
C PRO A 117 -11.85 6.38 -15.49
N ARG A 118 -12.34 7.58 -15.12
CA ARG A 118 -11.96 8.88 -15.66
C ARG A 118 -10.68 9.47 -15.03
N SER A 119 -10.14 8.92 -13.94
CA SER A 119 -8.88 9.37 -13.34
C SER A 119 -7.64 8.79 -14.02
N PHE A 120 -7.79 7.81 -14.90
CA PHE A 120 -6.68 7.28 -15.70
C PHE A 120 -6.16 8.35 -16.67
N ASN A 121 -4.89 8.73 -16.53
CA ASN A 121 -4.21 9.62 -17.45
C ASN A 121 -3.10 8.87 -18.20
N PRO A 122 -3.25 8.60 -19.52
CA PRO A 122 -2.29 7.80 -20.27
C PRO A 122 -0.91 8.47 -20.39
N VAL A 123 -0.86 9.81 -20.36
CA VAL A 123 0.40 10.57 -20.42
C VAL A 123 1.17 10.45 -19.11
N LEU A 124 0.50 10.64 -17.97
CA LEU A 124 1.13 10.49 -16.65
C LEU A 124 1.55 9.04 -16.41
N ALA A 125 0.74 8.07 -16.83
CA ALA A 125 1.07 6.65 -16.75
C ALA A 125 2.32 6.31 -17.59
N ALA A 126 2.44 6.85 -18.81
CA ALA A 126 3.61 6.64 -19.66
C ALA A 126 4.88 7.31 -19.10
N GLN A 127 4.75 8.53 -18.56
CA GLN A 127 5.86 9.23 -17.91
C GLN A 127 6.33 8.49 -16.65
N ALA A 128 5.40 7.95 -15.86
CA ALA A 128 5.74 7.14 -14.70
C ALA A 128 6.42 5.83 -15.09
N ALA A 129 5.95 5.13 -16.13
CA ALA A 129 6.59 3.92 -16.63
C ALA A 129 8.05 4.18 -17.07
N GLN A 130 8.29 5.27 -17.79
CA GLN A 130 9.65 5.69 -18.17
C GLN A 130 10.49 6.05 -16.94
N GLY A 131 9.92 6.78 -15.97
CA GLY A 131 10.60 7.13 -14.73
C GLY A 131 11.00 5.91 -13.91
N ARG A 132 10.15 4.89 -13.80
CA ARG A 132 10.44 3.64 -13.10
C ARG A 132 11.65 2.92 -13.71
N SER A 133 11.67 2.78 -15.03
CA SER A 133 12.83 2.23 -15.75
C SER A 133 14.11 2.99 -15.45
N MET A 134 14.05 4.33 -15.43
CA MET A 134 15.20 5.18 -15.11
C MET A 134 15.72 5.02 -13.67
N PHE A 135 14.84 4.71 -12.71
CA PHE A 135 15.19 4.48 -11.30
C PHE A 135 15.40 3.00 -10.93
N GLY A 136 15.48 2.10 -11.93
CA GLY A 136 15.70 0.67 -11.69
C GLY A 136 14.52 -0.04 -10.99
N LEU A 137 13.33 0.54 -11.10
CA LEU A 137 12.09 -0.05 -10.59
C LEU A 137 11.40 -0.83 -11.72
N GLU A 138 10.90 -2.02 -11.42
CA GLU A 138 10.24 -2.91 -12.39
C GLU A 138 9.02 -2.23 -13.07
N MET A 139 8.78 -2.46 -14.36
CA MET A 139 7.70 -1.81 -15.14
C MET A 139 6.29 -2.26 -14.72
#